data_AF-U1WNQ3-F1
#
_entry.id   AF-U1WNQ3-F1
#
_cell.length_a   1.000
_cell.length_b   1.000
_cell.length_c   1.000
_cell.angle_alpha   90.00
_cell.angle_beta   90.00
_cell.angle_gamma   90.00
#
_symmetry.space_group_name_H-M   'P 1'
#
loop_
_entity.id
_entity.type
_entity.pdbx_description
1 polymer ?
#
loop_
_entity_poly.entity_id
_entity_poly.type
_entity_poly.pdbx_seq_one_letter_code
_entity_poly.pdbx_strand_id
1 'polypeptide(L)'
;MSEKRVRKPVATAAQPDLNKRTKKEWIESASPVFNVERFEMAGALFDCQDGDELSQKEVKQKLDAYLHPDKKKEEEQTNVDSTS
;
A
#
# COMPACT_ATOMS: atom_id res chain seq x y z
N MET A 1 33.12 -17.31 28.06
CA MET A 1 32.79 -17.35 26.62
C MET A 1 31.38 -16.83 26.46
N SER A 2 31.17 -15.85 25.56
CA SER A 2 29.92 -15.55 24.80
C SER A 2 28.68 -15.15 25.63
N GLU A 3 27.72 -14.31 25.24
CA GLU A 3 27.33 -13.65 23.99
C GLU A 3 26.28 -12.57 24.40
N LYS A 4 26.41 -11.27 24.09
CA LYS A 4 25.99 -10.57 22.85
C LYS A 4 24.53 -10.07 22.86
N ARG A 5 24.43 -8.74 22.66
CA ARG A 5 23.32 -7.93 22.11
C ARG A 5 22.10 -7.67 23.00
N VAL A 6 22.14 -6.50 23.66
CA VAL A 6 20.95 -5.71 23.99
C VAL A 6 20.30 -5.27 22.68
N ARG A 7 19.40 -6.11 22.14
CA ARG A 7 18.48 -5.67 21.08
C ARG A 7 17.40 -4.85 21.78
N LYS A 8 17.37 -3.55 21.48
CA LYS A 8 16.22 -2.68 21.77
C LYS A 8 14.94 -3.43 21.34
N PRO A 9 13.86 -3.42 22.13
CA PRO A 9 12.58 -3.92 21.63
C PRO A 9 12.22 -3.02 20.46
N VAL A 10 12.35 -3.57 19.24
CA VAL A 10 11.76 -2.96 18.05
C VAL A 10 10.28 -2.81 18.39
N ALA A 11 9.82 -1.57 18.40
CA ALA A 11 8.46 -1.23 18.74
C ALA A 11 7.53 -2.12 17.90
N THR A 12 6.79 -2.95 18.64
CA THR A 12 5.46 -3.43 18.36
C THR A 12 5.04 -3.29 16.90
N ALA A 13 5.07 -4.42 16.21
CA ALA A 13 4.20 -4.67 15.06
C ALA A 13 2.75 -4.45 15.50
N ALA A 14 2.31 -3.19 15.47
CA ALA A 14 0.91 -2.85 15.55
C ALA A 14 0.31 -3.32 14.24
N GLN A 15 -0.55 -4.32 14.34
CA GLN A 15 -1.28 -4.88 13.22
C GLN A 15 -2.05 -3.72 12.55
N PRO A 16 -1.83 -3.44 11.25
CA PRO A 16 -2.49 -2.33 10.58
C PRO A 16 -3.81 -2.80 9.96
N ASP A 17 -4.54 -3.71 10.61
CA ASP A 17 -5.91 -3.96 10.20
C ASP A 17 -6.79 -2.79 10.70
N LEU A 18 -7.19 -1.92 9.76
CA LEU A 18 -8.28 -0.93 9.87
C LEU A 18 -7.93 0.51 10.31
N ASN A 19 -6.67 0.88 10.49
CA ASN A 19 -6.36 2.31 10.67
C ASN A 19 -6.26 2.99 9.31
N LYS A 20 -7.32 3.71 8.92
CA LYS A 20 -7.21 4.71 7.87
C LYS A 20 -6.09 5.68 8.25
N ARG A 21 -5.23 6.01 7.29
CA ARG A 21 -4.12 6.94 7.49
C ARG A 21 -4.22 8.05 6.46
N THR A 22 -3.68 9.21 6.80
CA THR A 22 -3.59 10.31 5.86
C THR A 22 -2.62 9.99 4.73
N LYS A 23 -2.72 10.71 3.60
CA LYS A 23 -1.77 10.60 2.48
C LYS A 23 -0.31 10.68 2.95
N LYS A 24 0.00 11.63 3.83
CA LYS A 24 1.37 11.84 4.34
C LYS A 24 1.86 10.63 5.14
N GLU A 25 1.03 10.11 6.04
CA GLU A 25 1.34 8.92 6.83
C GLU A 25 1.55 7.68 5.94
N TRP A 26 0.78 7.56 4.84
CA TRP A 26 0.99 6.51 3.84
C TRP A 26 2.33 6.64 3.11
N ILE A 27 2.71 7.86 2.73
CA ILE A 27 4.00 8.15 2.11
C ILE A 27 5.15 7.79 3.06
N GLU A 28 5.05 8.15 4.34
CA GLU A 28 6.06 7.81 5.35
C GLU A 28 6.13 6.29 5.61
N SER A 29 4.98 5.61 5.50
CA SER A 29 4.84 4.16 5.69
C SER A 29 5.03 3.33 4.41
N ALA A 30 5.41 3.94 3.27
CA ALA A 30 5.43 3.30 1.96
C ALA A 30 6.34 2.05 1.92
N SER A 31 7.59 2.20 2.37
CA SER A 31 8.56 1.12 2.41
C SER A 31 8.19 0.00 3.41
N PRO A 32 7.86 0.29 4.68
CA PRO A 32 7.55 -0.78 5.64
C PRO A 32 6.22 -1.51 5.37
N VAL A 33 5.24 -0.90 4.69
CA VAL A 33 3.93 -1.52 4.47
C VAL A 33 3.80 -2.15 3.08
N PHE A 34 4.31 -1.50 2.04
CA PHE A 34 4.10 -1.91 0.65
C PHE A 34 5.39 -2.28 -0.08
N ASN A 35 6.56 -2.12 0.56
CA ASN A 35 7.87 -2.34 -0.07
C ASN A 35 8.06 -1.51 -1.36
N VAL A 36 7.57 -0.27 -1.33
CA VAL A 36 7.73 0.71 -2.41
C VAL A 36 8.39 1.98 -1.88
N GLU A 37 8.93 2.78 -2.78
CA GLU A 37 9.53 4.06 -2.44
C GLU A 37 8.48 5.13 -2.15
N ARG A 38 8.90 6.15 -1.38
CA ARG A 38 8.01 7.25 -0.96
C ARG A 38 7.49 8.06 -2.15
N PHE A 39 8.31 8.21 -3.20
CA PHE A 39 7.90 8.92 -4.41
C PHE A 39 6.89 8.11 -5.25
N GLU A 40 6.96 6.78 -5.22
CA GLU A 40 5.97 5.91 -5.88
C GLU A 40 4.62 6.02 -5.17
N MET A 41 4.63 5.99 -3.84
CA MET A 41 3.44 6.21 -3.03
C MET A 41 2.85 7.62 -3.24
N ALA A 42 3.70 8.64 -3.26
CA ALA A 42 3.26 10.02 -3.51
C ALA A 42 2.67 10.20 -4.92
N GLY A 43 3.23 9.51 -5.92
CA GLY A 43 2.69 9.45 -7.28
C GLY A 43 1.33 8.74 -7.33
N ALA A 44 1.21 7.58 -6.69
CA ALA A 44 -0.05 6.83 -6.61
C ALA A 44 -1.16 7.59 -5.88
N LEU A 45 -0.80 8.40 -4.88
CA LEU A 45 -1.72 9.23 -4.09
C LEU A 45 -1.76 10.70 -4.57
N PHE A 46 -1.25 11.01 -5.77
CA PHE A 46 -1.17 12.38 -6.28
C PHE A 46 -2.54 13.07 -6.32
N ASP A 47 -3.58 12.32 -6.70
CA ASP A 47 -4.98 12.76 -6.79
C ASP A 47 -5.67 12.90 -5.42
N CYS A 48 -5.10 12.35 -4.34
CA CYS A 48 -5.68 12.44 -3.00
C CYS A 48 -5.21 13.70 -2.28
N GLN A 49 -6.09 14.30 -1.48
CA GLN A 49 -5.75 15.45 -0.63
C GLN A 49 -4.96 14.98 0.59
N ASP A 50 -4.16 15.87 1.19
CA ASP A 50 -3.35 15.51 2.36
C ASP A 50 -4.20 15.14 3.59
N GLY A 51 -5.42 15.66 3.68
CA GLY A 51 -6.39 15.33 4.72
C GLY A 51 -7.19 14.05 4.47
N ASP A 52 -7.06 13.40 3.31
CA ASP A 52 -7.82 12.19 3.01
C ASP A 52 -7.32 11.01 3.83
N GLU A 53 -8.23 10.42 4.60
CA GLU A 53 -8.00 9.19 5.34
C GLU A 53 -8.25 7.97 4.46
N LEU A 54 -7.18 7.42 3.91
CA LEU A 54 -7.23 6.28 3.00
C LEU A 54 -7.04 4.98 3.75
N SER A 55 -7.79 3.95 3.37
CA SER A 55 -7.56 2.59 3.86
C SER A 55 -6.38 1.93 3.14
N GLN A 56 -5.75 0.94 3.77
CA GLN A 56 -4.66 0.18 3.16
C GLN A 56 -5.06 -0.44 1.82
N LYS A 57 -6.32 -0.89 1.70
CA LYS A 57 -6.83 -1.50 0.47
C LYS A 57 -6.91 -0.48 -0.67
N GLU A 58 -7.44 0.71 -0.41
CA GLU A 58 -7.51 1.78 -1.42
C GLU A 58 -6.13 2.21 -1.88
N VAL A 59 -5.19 2.39 -0.93
CA VAL A 59 -3.79 2.72 -1.25
C VAL A 59 -3.17 1.63 -2.11
N LYS A 60 -3.39 0.35 -1.75
CA LYS A 60 -2.90 -0.78 -2.57
C LYS A 60 -3.45 -0.73 -4.00
N GLN A 61 -4.75 -0.48 -4.17
CA GLN A 61 -5.37 -0.41 -5.49
C GLN A 61 -4.84 0.77 -6.32
N LYS A 62 -4.65 1.94 -5.70
CA LYS A 62 -4.06 3.10 -6.36
C LYS A 62 -2.60 2.87 -6.73
N LEU A 63 -1.83 2.25 -5.84
CA LEU A 63 -0.42 1.92 -6.05
C LEU A 63 -0.24 0.89 -7.16
N ASP A 64 -1.03 -0.18 -7.17
CA ASP A 64 -1.02 -1.18 -8.24
C ASP A 64 -1.41 -0.56 -9.59
N ALA A 65 -2.44 0.28 -9.61
CA ALA A 65 -2.82 1.05 -10.80
C ALA A 65 -1.72 1.98 -11.32
N TYR A 66 -0.90 2.53 -10.42
CA TYR A 66 0.19 3.44 -10.75
C TYR A 66 1.44 2.70 -11.24
N LEU A 67 1.80 1.58 -10.61
CA LEU A 67 2.99 0.79 -10.94
C LEU A 67 2.77 -0.22 -12.06
N HIS A 68 1.54 -0.71 -12.22
CA HIS A 68 1.15 -1.72 -13.20
C HIS A 68 -0.09 -1.28 -14.00
N PRO A 69 -0.01 -0.15 -14.75
CA PRO A 69 -1.15 0.36 -15.51
C PRO A 69 -1.68 -0.65 -16.55
N ASP A 70 -0.83 -1.54 -17.07
CA ASP A 70 -1.21 -2.57 -18.05
C ASP A 70 -2.08 -3.71 -17.51
N LYS A 71 -2.09 -3.96 -16.18
CA LYS A 71 -2.93 -5.03 -15.59
C LYS A 71 -4.42 -4.71 -15.54
N LYS A 72 -4.79 -3.44 -15.71
CA LYS A 72 -6.22 -3.03 -15.76
C LYS A 72 -6.98 -3.57 -16.97
N LYS A 73 -6.30 -4.12 -17.98
CA LYS A 73 -6.95 -4.71 -19.16
C LYS A 73 -7.41 -6.16 -18.96
N GLU A 74 -6.96 -6.85 -17.91
CA GLU A 74 -7.23 -8.28 -17.74
C GLU A 74 -8.42 -8.57 -16.79
N GLU A 75 -8.77 -7.66 -15.87
CA GLU A 75 -9.89 -7.89 -14.93
C GLU A 75 -11.28 -7.54 -15.52
N GLU A 76 -11.37 -6.92 -16.71
CA GLU A 76 -12.67 -6.65 -17.38
C GLU A 76 -13.10 -7.77 -18.37
N GLN A 77 -12.28 -8.80 -18.61
CA GLN A 77 -12.55 -9.84 -19.61
C GLN A 77 -12.78 -11.23 -19.00
N THR A 78 -13.73 -11.37 -18.07
CA THR A 78 -14.25 -12.70 -17.68
C THR A 78 -15.77 -12.74 -17.56
N ASN A 79 -16.49 -12.17 -18.54
CA ASN A 79 -17.88 -12.59 -18.75
C ASN A 79 -18.32 -12.34 -20.21
N VAL A 80 -17.90 -13.20 -21.13
CA VAL A 80 -18.70 -13.46 -22.33
C VAL A 80 -19.29 -14.85 -22.20
N ASP A 81 -20.47 -14.86 -21.56
CA ASP A 81 -21.66 -15.54 -22.05
C ASP A 81 -21.40 -16.89 -22.74
N SER A 82 -21.41 -17.96 -21.95
CA SER A 82 -21.80 -19.28 -22.45
C SER A 82 -23.32 -19.32 -22.50
N THR A 83 -23.94 -18.92 -23.61
CA THR A 83 -25.32 -19.30 -23.90
C THR A 83 -25.56 -19.61 -25.37
N SER A 84 -26.00 -20.86 -25.57
CA SER A 84 -26.77 -21.44 -26.68
C SER A 84 -26.08 -21.69 -28.03
#